data_AF-A0AA86UBX0-F1
#
_entry.id   AF-A0AA86UBX0-F1
#
_cell.length_a   1.000
_cell.length_b   1.000
_cell.length_c   1.000
_cell.angle_alpha   90.00
_cell.angle_beta   90.00
_cell.angle_gamma   90.00
#
_symmetry.space_group_name_H-M   'P 1'
#
loop_
_entity.id
_entity.type
_entity.pdbx_description
1 polymer ?
#
loop_
_entity_poly.entity_id
_entity_poly.type
_entity_poly.pdbx_seq_one_letter_code
_entity_poly.pdbx_strand_id
1 'polypeptide(L)'
;MKHNQQFKAAFEATFIKVVYSKTQIVCKNVFNAHSEYLQRKDVKFSIWKEMSKYLKTSSKKVHDFYHNTWSKQFYDDIAPYRQQIKYEVLKTSSYDTIQELVNVVHNKLTLRYPSVNLHYQTLYQLVYYINNNRRLFVQSKYENELECFAFSTLEQFDQMGEF
;
A
#
# COMPACT_ATOMS: atom_id res chain seq x y z
N MET A 1 -14.64 -16.84 -8.74
CA MET A 1 -14.16 -15.48 -9.10
C MET A 1 -15.21 -14.61 -9.82
N LYS A 2 -16.12 -15.16 -10.66
CA LYS A 2 -17.12 -14.38 -11.43
C LYS A 2 -18.01 -13.42 -10.62
N HIS A 3 -18.45 -13.81 -9.42
CA HIS A 3 -19.29 -12.94 -8.56
C HIS A 3 -18.61 -11.61 -8.16
N ASN A 4 -17.28 -11.60 -8.04
CA ASN A 4 -16.56 -10.39 -7.62
C ASN A 4 -16.49 -9.35 -8.76
N GLN A 5 -16.47 -9.81 -10.01
CA GLN A 5 -16.43 -8.95 -11.19
C GLN A 5 -17.77 -8.25 -11.44
N GLN A 6 -18.90 -8.95 -11.23
CA GLN A 6 -20.23 -8.35 -11.33
C GLN A 6 -20.45 -7.26 -10.27
N PHE A 7 -20.06 -7.52 -9.02
CA PHE A 7 -20.16 -6.52 -7.96
C PHE A 7 -19.26 -5.31 -8.24
N LYS A 8 -18.03 -5.52 -8.71
CA LYS A 8 -17.11 -4.45 -9.10
C LYS A 8 -17.74 -3.55 -10.18
N ALA A 9 -18.30 -4.12 -11.25
CA ALA A 9 -18.93 -3.35 -12.32
C ALA A 9 -20.14 -2.53 -11.82
N ALA A 10 -21.00 -3.13 -11.00
CA ALA A 10 -22.13 -2.44 -10.38
C ALA A 10 -21.66 -1.31 -9.44
N PHE A 11 -20.59 -1.54 -8.69
CA PHE A 11 -19.97 -0.54 -7.82
C PHE A 11 -19.45 0.65 -8.63
N GLU A 12 -18.73 0.41 -9.73
CA GLU A 12 -18.14 1.47 -10.57
C GLU A 12 -19.21 2.36 -11.20
N ALA A 13 -20.23 1.76 -11.80
CA ALA A 13 -21.35 2.50 -12.38
C ALA A 13 -22.09 3.33 -11.31
N THR A 14 -22.31 2.75 -10.14
CA THR A 14 -22.96 3.45 -9.01
C THR A 14 -22.07 4.58 -8.49
N PHE A 15 -20.77 4.36 -8.37
CA PHE A 15 -19.82 5.35 -7.87
C PHE A 15 -19.81 6.59 -8.77
N ILE A 16 -19.67 6.41 -10.08
CA ILE A 16 -19.72 7.51 -11.06
C ILE A 16 -21.04 8.29 -10.94
N LYS A 17 -22.18 7.58 -10.86
CA LYS A 17 -23.50 8.19 -10.72
C LYS A 17 -23.63 9.04 -9.46
N VAL A 18 -23.16 8.54 -8.31
CA VAL A 18 -23.28 9.26 -7.03
C VAL A 18 -22.29 10.42 -6.95
N VAL A 19 -21.08 10.27 -7.48
CA VAL A 19 -20.13 11.40 -7.59
C VAL A 19 -20.74 12.50 -8.46
N TYR A 20 -21.31 12.16 -9.62
CA TYR A 20 -22.00 13.13 -10.46
C TYR A 20 -23.14 13.83 -9.73
N SER A 21 -24.04 13.10 -9.06
CA SER A 21 -25.17 13.72 -8.37
C SER A 21 -24.76 14.68 -7.24
N LYS A 22 -23.60 14.42 -6.60
CA LYS A 22 -23.04 15.26 -5.54
C LYS A 22 -22.27 16.48 -6.05
N THR A 23 -21.58 16.34 -7.17
CA THR A 23 -20.62 17.34 -7.66
C THR A 23 -21.10 18.13 -8.87
N GLN A 24 -22.09 17.59 -9.59
CA GLN A 24 -22.53 18.06 -10.91
C GLN A 24 -21.42 18.05 -11.97
N ILE A 25 -20.33 17.30 -11.75
CA ILE A 25 -19.22 17.15 -12.70
C ILE A 25 -19.36 15.83 -13.46
N VAL A 26 -19.43 15.92 -14.79
CA VAL A 26 -19.52 14.77 -15.68
C VAL A 26 -18.20 13.99 -15.66
N CYS A 27 -18.24 12.78 -15.12
CA CYS A 27 -17.09 11.89 -15.07
C CYS A 27 -17.18 10.86 -16.21
N LYS A 28 -16.23 10.89 -17.15
CA LYS A 28 -16.22 9.97 -18.32
C LYS A 28 -15.89 8.52 -17.93
N ASN A 29 -15.14 8.35 -16.85
CA ASN A 29 -14.72 7.06 -16.36
C ASN A 29 -14.52 7.10 -14.83
N VAL A 30 -14.17 5.95 -14.29
CA VAL A 30 -13.99 5.74 -12.86
C VAL A 30 -12.80 6.51 -12.28
N PHE A 31 -11.73 6.72 -13.06
CA PHE A 31 -10.56 7.48 -12.64
C PHE A 31 -10.93 8.95 -12.41
N ASN A 32 -11.70 9.56 -13.32
CA ASN A 32 -12.18 10.93 -13.15
C ASN A 32 -13.06 11.05 -11.91
N ALA A 33 -14.00 10.12 -11.72
CA ALA A 33 -14.88 10.12 -10.55
C ALA A 33 -14.10 9.96 -9.23
N HIS A 34 -13.09 9.09 -9.21
CA HIS A 34 -12.24 8.91 -8.02
C HIS A 34 -11.43 10.17 -7.71
N SER A 35 -10.87 10.84 -8.73
CA SER A 35 -10.14 12.09 -8.55
C SER A 35 -11.03 13.18 -7.95
N GLU A 36 -12.23 13.38 -8.49
CA GLU A 36 -13.22 14.33 -7.95
C GLU A 36 -13.63 14.01 -6.51
N TYR A 37 -13.86 12.72 -6.23
CA TYR A 37 -14.16 12.25 -4.89
C TYR A 37 -13.05 12.58 -3.88
N LEU A 38 -11.78 12.44 -4.27
CA LEU A 38 -10.65 12.71 -3.37
C LEU A 38 -10.52 14.19 -3.01
N GLN A 39 -10.81 15.10 -3.95
CA GLN A 39 -10.67 16.54 -3.77
C GLN A 39 -11.76 17.15 -2.89
N ARG A 40 -12.93 16.50 -2.77
CA ARG A 40 -14.11 17.07 -2.11
C ARG A 40 -14.44 16.42 -0.77
N LYS A 41 -14.19 17.13 0.34
CA LYS A 41 -14.47 16.64 1.70
C LYS A 41 -15.97 16.48 1.99
N ASP A 42 -16.80 17.35 1.43
CA ASP A 42 -18.27 17.37 1.55
C ASP A 42 -18.93 16.12 0.96
N VAL A 43 -18.34 15.54 -0.08
CA VAL A 43 -18.84 14.32 -0.73
C VAL A 43 -18.58 13.07 0.13
N LYS A 44 -17.48 13.04 0.89
CA LYS A 44 -16.98 11.82 1.57
C LYS A 44 -17.90 11.27 2.64
N PHE A 45 -18.63 12.13 3.35
CA PHE A 45 -19.46 11.69 4.49
C PHE A 45 -20.75 11.00 4.08
N SER A 46 -21.30 11.31 2.91
CA SER A 46 -22.65 10.87 2.51
C SER A 46 -22.68 9.90 1.34
N ILE A 47 -21.58 9.76 0.59
CA ILE A 47 -21.52 8.91 -0.61
C ILE A 47 -21.84 7.45 -0.31
N TRP A 48 -21.36 6.88 0.80
CA TRP A 48 -21.53 5.46 1.10
C TRP A 48 -22.98 5.10 1.43
N LYS A 49 -23.69 5.99 2.12
CA LYS A 49 -25.12 5.85 2.42
C LYS A 49 -25.95 5.91 1.14
N GLU A 50 -25.53 6.72 0.16
CA GLU A 50 -26.23 6.84 -1.11
C GLU A 50 -25.95 5.63 -2.01
N MET A 51 -24.69 5.22 -2.13
CA MET A 51 -24.29 4.02 -2.87
C MET A 51 -24.96 2.75 -2.34
N SER A 52 -25.14 2.64 -1.01
CA SER A 52 -25.74 1.46 -0.39
C SER A 52 -27.20 1.24 -0.80
N LYS A 53 -27.94 2.33 -1.10
CA LYS A 53 -29.31 2.26 -1.62
C LYS A 53 -29.35 1.62 -3.01
N TYR A 54 -28.45 2.04 -3.90
CA TYR A 54 -28.36 1.51 -5.27
C TYR A 54 -27.88 0.06 -5.30
N LEU A 55 -26.90 -0.27 -4.46
CA LEU A 55 -26.30 -1.62 -4.38
C LEU A 55 -27.11 -2.59 -3.51
N LYS A 56 -28.21 -2.14 -2.88
CA LYS A 56 -29.06 -2.93 -1.97
C LYS A 56 -28.22 -3.67 -0.91
N THR A 57 -27.28 -2.96 -0.29
CA THR A 57 -26.39 -3.52 0.74
C THR A 57 -26.12 -2.52 1.85
N SER A 58 -25.33 -2.87 2.87
CA SER A 58 -25.02 -1.95 3.96
C SER A 58 -23.98 -0.92 3.54
N SER A 59 -24.11 0.32 4.02
CA SER A 59 -23.11 1.38 3.79
C SER A 59 -21.72 0.96 4.25
N LYS A 60 -21.63 0.23 5.38
CA LYS A 60 -20.39 -0.36 5.88
C LYS A 60 -19.74 -1.28 4.84
N LYS A 61 -20.50 -2.21 4.24
CA LYS A 61 -19.94 -3.13 3.23
C LYS A 61 -19.44 -2.39 1.98
N VAL A 62 -20.15 -1.34 1.55
CA VAL A 62 -19.72 -0.49 0.42
C VAL A 62 -18.43 0.25 0.75
N HIS A 63 -18.37 0.87 1.92
CA HIS A 63 -17.19 1.56 2.43
C HIS A 63 -15.98 0.62 2.53
N ASP A 64 -16.17 -0.55 3.14
CA ASP A 64 -15.09 -1.53 3.33
C ASP A 64 -14.60 -2.06 1.99
N PHE A 65 -15.51 -2.30 1.02
CA PHE A 65 -15.13 -2.68 -0.33
C PHE A 65 -14.32 -1.58 -1.03
N TYR A 66 -14.73 -0.32 -0.89
CA TYR A 66 -13.99 0.82 -1.43
C TYR A 66 -12.55 0.85 -0.91
N HIS A 67 -12.36 0.88 0.41
CA HIS A 67 -11.04 1.08 1.03
C HIS A 67 -10.13 -0.15 0.93
N ASN A 68 -10.70 -1.36 1.02
CA ASN A 68 -9.89 -2.58 1.09
C ASN A 68 -9.58 -3.20 -0.27
N THR A 69 -10.40 -2.91 -1.28
CA THR A 69 -10.33 -3.59 -2.59
C THR A 69 -10.28 -2.60 -3.73
N TRP A 70 -11.31 -1.76 -3.87
CA TRP A 70 -11.53 -1.04 -5.12
C TRP A 70 -10.61 0.17 -5.29
N SER A 71 -10.33 0.94 -4.25
CA SER A 71 -9.47 2.13 -4.33
C SER A 71 -8.03 1.79 -4.71
N LYS A 72 -7.58 0.56 -4.40
CA LYS A 72 -6.21 0.11 -4.65
C LYS A 72 -5.85 0.07 -6.14
N GLN A 73 -6.84 -0.02 -7.04
CA GLN A 73 -6.58 -0.03 -8.49
C GLN A 73 -6.06 1.31 -9.04
N PHE A 74 -6.10 2.38 -8.24
CA PHE A 74 -5.59 3.71 -8.61
C PHE A 74 -4.16 3.97 -8.10
N TYR A 75 -3.53 2.96 -7.51
CA TYR A 75 -2.20 3.05 -6.92
C TYR A 75 -1.30 1.95 -7.48
N ASP A 76 0.00 2.19 -7.43
CA ASP A 76 0.99 1.21 -7.85
C ASP A 76 1.09 0.05 -6.87
N ASP A 77 1.51 -1.10 -7.38
CA ASP A 77 1.84 -2.25 -6.54
C ASP A 77 3.00 -1.91 -5.61
N ILE A 78 2.84 -2.21 -4.32
CA ILE A 78 3.88 -2.02 -3.30
C ILE A 78 4.94 -3.12 -3.35
N ALA A 79 4.64 -4.28 -3.94
CA ALA A 79 5.52 -5.45 -3.91
C ALA A 79 6.94 -5.18 -4.43
N PRO A 80 7.15 -4.46 -5.56
CA PRO A 80 8.48 -4.14 -6.07
C PRO A 80 9.33 -3.30 -5.11
N TYR A 81 8.69 -2.54 -4.21
CA TYR A 81 9.37 -1.61 -3.31
C TYR A 81 9.58 -2.15 -1.89
N ARG A 82 9.13 -3.38 -1.59
CA ARG A 82 9.15 -3.96 -0.23
C ARG A 82 10.55 -3.98 0.39
N GLN A 83 11.57 -4.35 -0.38
CA GLN A 83 12.95 -4.41 0.13
C GLN A 83 13.48 -3.01 0.47
N GLN A 84 13.21 -2.02 -0.39
CA GLN A 84 13.59 -0.64 -0.13
C GLN A 84 12.86 -0.08 1.10
N ILE A 85 11.56 -0.36 1.23
CA ILE A 85 10.76 0.04 2.41
C ILE A 85 11.36 -0.57 3.68
N LYS A 86 11.67 -1.86 3.66
CA LYS A 86 12.32 -2.55 4.79
C LYS A 86 13.64 -1.89 5.15
N TYR A 87 14.51 -1.63 4.17
CA TYR A 87 15.76 -0.93 4.39
C TYR A 87 15.56 0.43 5.06
N GLU A 88 14.64 1.26 4.56
CA GLU A 88 14.39 2.59 5.12
C GLU A 88 13.82 2.55 6.54
N VAL A 89 12.92 1.60 6.83
CA VAL A 89 12.39 1.39 8.18
C VAL A 89 13.51 1.00 9.15
N LEU A 90 14.35 0.03 8.77
CA LEU A 90 15.43 -0.46 9.63
C LEU A 90 16.56 0.56 9.82
N LYS A 91 16.83 1.41 8.82
CA LYS A 91 17.84 2.47 8.88
C LYS A 91 17.37 3.68 9.69
N THR A 92 16.07 3.96 9.73
CA THR A 92 15.52 5.11 10.46
C THR A 92 15.57 4.82 11.97
N SER A 93 16.45 5.52 12.69
CA SER A 93 16.75 5.29 14.10
C SER A 93 15.90 6.13 15.06
N SER A 94 15.32 7.24 14.58
CA SER A 94 14.55 8.19 15.38
C SER A 94 13.26 8.60 14.67
N TYR A 95 12.16 8.50 15.42
CA TYR A 95 10.80 8.95 15.10
C TYR A 95 10.01 8.91 16.42
N ASP A 96 9.06 9.81 16.61
CA ASP A 96 8.22 9.84 17.81
C ASP A 96 6.97 8.97 17.63
N THR A 97 6.45 8.92 16.40
CA THR A 97 5.24 8.16 16.07
C THR A 97 5.42 7.26 14.85
N ILE A 98 4.59 6.22 14.75
CA ILE A 98 4.56 5.37 13.54
C ILE A 98 4.16 6.19 12.30
N GLN A 99 3.29 7.20 12.47
CA GLN A 99 2.87 8.10 11.40
C GLN A 99 4.07 8.86 10.83
N GLU A 100 4.96 9.37 11.69
CA GLU A 100 6.19 10.02 11.26
C GLU A 100 7.12 9.06 10.51
N LEU A 101 7.30 7.84 11.02
CA LEU A 101 8.10 6.83 10.31
C LEU A 101 7.55 6.55 8.91
N VAL A 102 6.22 6.41 8.77
CA VAL A 102 5.56 6.24 7.48
C VAL A 102 5.81 7.44 6.56
N ASN A 103 5.69 8.67 7.08
CA ASN A 103 5.96 9.89 6.30
C ASN A 103 7.41 9.97 5.84
N VAL A 104 8.38 9.62 6.70
CA VAL A 104 9.81 9.57 6.34
C VAL A 104 10.05 8.56 5.23
N VAL A 105 9.52 7.34 5.35
CA VAL A 105 9.67 6.29 4.33
C VAL A 105 9.00 6.72 3.02
N HIS A 106 7.79 7.29 3.08
CA HIS A 106 7.06 7.78 1.93
C HIS A 106 7.85 8.85 1.18
N ASN A 107 8.34 9.88 1.89
CA ASN A 107 9.12 10.96 1.27
C ASN A 107 10.39 10.44 0.59
N LYS A 108 11.11 9.50 1.22
CA LYS A 108 12.30 8.89 0.62
C LYS A 108 11.96 8.07 -0.64
N LEU A 109 10.84 7.36 -0.64
CA LEU A 109 10.37 6.65 -1.82
C LEU A 109 9.97 7.61 -2.94
N THR A 110 9.22 8.67 -2.65
CA THR A 110 8.81 9.66 -3.65
C THR A 110 10.02 10.38 -4.25
N LEU A 111 11.05 10.69 -3.46
CA LEU A 111 12.30 11.27 -3.95
C LEU A 111 13.05 10.32 -4.89
N ARG A 112 13.04 9.01 -4.61
CA ARG A 112 13.74 8.00 -5.41
C ARG A 112 12.94 7.54 -6.64
N TYR A 113 11.61 7.53 -6.53
CA TYR A 113 10.68 7.08 -7.55
C TYR A 113 9.54 8.10 -7.74
N PRO A 114 9.80 9.24 -8.42
CA PRO A 114 8.83 10.35 -8.49
C PRO A 114 7.50 10.01 -9.18
N SER A 115 7.49 9.00 -10.04
CA SER A 115 6.29 8.55 -10.74
C SER A 115 5.43 7.58 -9.93
N VAL A 116 5.93 7.11 -8.78
CA VAL A 116 5.26 6.05 -8.00
C VAL A 116 4.25 6.67 -7.04
N ASN A 117 3.02 6.17 -7.12
CA ASN A 117 1.90 6.56 -6.29
C ASN A 117 1.41 5.35 -5.46
N LEU A 118 1.95 5.19 -4.25
CA LEU A 118 1.58 4.10 -3.35
C LEU A 118 0.34 4.43 -2.53
N HIS A 119 -0.51 3.42 -2.29
CA HIS A 119 -1.64 3.56 -1.39
C HIS A 119 -1.18 3.71 0.08
N TYR A 120 -1.46 4.86 0.69
CA TYR A 120 -0.97 5.22 2.03
C TYR A 120 -1.28 4.14 3.09
N GLN A 121 -2.50 3.63 3.16
CA GLN A 121 -2.87 2.62 4.16
C GLN A 121 -2.06 1.33 4.00
N THR A 122 -1.74 0.96 2.76
CA THR A 122 -0.94 -0.24 2.46
C THR A 122 0.52 -0.03 2.86
N LEU A 123 1.07 1.17 2.60
CA LEU A 123 2.39 1.55 3.09
C LEU A 123 2.44 1.55 4.63
N TYR A 124 1.44 2.16 5.26
CA TYR A 124 1.32 2.21 6.72
C TYR A 124 1.34 0.80 7.33
N GLN A 125 0.51 -0.10 6.83
CA GLN A 125 0.44 -1.49 7.32
C GLN A 125 1.78 -2.21 7.18
N LEU A 126 2.47 -2.02 6.05
CA LEU A 126 3.78 -2.63 5.82
C LEU A 126 4.85 -2.07 6.76
N VAL A 127 4.92 -0.74 6.91
CA VAL A 127 5.86 -0.08 7.82
C VAL A 127 5.60 -0.50 9.27
N TYR A 128 4.34 -0.52 9.71
CA TYR A 128 3.94 -0.99 11.03
C TYR A 128 4.38 -2.45 11.28
N TYR A 129 4.11 -3.32 10.32
CA TYR A 129 4.53 -4.72 10.39
C TYR A 129 6.06 -4.85 10.50
N ILE A 130 6.82 -4.13 9.66
CA ILE A 130 8.28 -4.18 9.69
C ILE A 130 8.82 -3.66 11.02
N ASN A 131 8.27 -2.54 11.50
CA ASN A 131 8.67 -1.91 12.75
C ASN A 131 8.46 -2.83 13.96
N ASN A 132 7.28 -3.47 14.06
CA ASN A 132 6.98 -4.37 15.18
C ASN A 132 7.83 -5.64 15.16
N ASN A 133 8.37 -6.02 13.99
CA ASN A 133 9.21 -7.20 13.82
C ASN A 133 10.70 -6.82 13.62
N ARG A 134 11.12 -5.61 14.02
CA ARG A 134 12.47 -5.08 13.80
C ARG A 134 13.58 -6.02 14.30
N ARG A 135 13.39 -6.63 15.48
CA ARG A 135 14.36 -7.58 16.07
C ARG A 135 14.61 -8.79 15.17
N LEU A 136 13.54 -9.39 14.64
CA LEU A 136 13.62 -10.56 13.75
C LEU A 136 14.37 -10.24 12.44
N PHE A 137 14.17 -9.03 11.91
CA PHE A 137 14.83 -8.61 10.69
C PHE A 137 16.29 -8.22 10.87
N VAL A 138 16.66 -7.71 12.04
CA VAL A 138 18.06 -7.41 12.36
C VAL A 138 18.82 -8.72 12.60
N GLN A 139 18.24 -9.67 13.33
CA GLN A 139 18.86 -10.96 13.60
C GLN A 139 19.10 -11.77 12.32
N SER A 140 18.10 -11.88 11.44
CA SER A 140 18.26 -12.55 10.13
C SER A 140 19.30 -11.88 9.23
N LYS A 141 19.58 -10.58 9.39
CA LYS A 141 20.66 -9.92 8.65
C LYS A 141 22.03 -10.42 9.13
N TYR A 142 22.23 -10.50 10.44
CA TYR A 142 23.47 -11.03 11.01
C TYR A 142 23.65 -12.52 10.73
N GLU A 143 22.58 -13.31 10.74
CA GLU A 143 22.64 -14.74 10.39
C GLU A 143 23.04 -14.95 8.92
N ASN A 144 22.46 -14.21 7.98
CA ASN A 144 22.87 -14.27 6.57
C ASN A 144 24.29 -13.72 6.33
N GLU A 145 24.70 -12.68 7.04
CA GLU A 145 26.08 -12.14 6.94
C GLU A 145 27.10 -13.12 7.56
N LEU A 146 26.76 -13.82 8.65
CA LEU A 146 27.59 -14.86 9.27
C LEU A 146 27.67 -16.13 8.40
N GLU A 147 26.58 -16.55 7.77
CA GLU A 147 26.59 -17.67 6.81
C GLU A 147 27.47 -17.34 5.60
N CYS A 148 27.33 -16.16 5.00
CA CYS A 148 28.21 -15.72 3.91
C CYS A 148 29.69 -15.68 4.34
N PHE A 149 29.99 -15.27 5.57
CA PHE A 149 31.36 -15.30 6.09
C PHE A 149 31.89 -16.74 6.30
N ALA A 150 31.07 -17.64 6.83
CA ALA A 150 31.44 -19.03 7.08
C ALA A 150 31.70 -19.82 5.78
N PHE A 151 30.98 -19.53 4.70
CA PHE A 151 31.26 -20.11 3.38
C PHE A 151 32.56 -19.56 2.77
N SER A 152 32.86 -18.27 2.95
CA SER A 152 34.09 -17.67 2.43
C SER A 152 35.37 -18.18 3.12
N THR A 153 35.29 -18.58 4.40
CA THR A 153 36.43 -19.18 5.10
C THR A 153 36.63 -20.66 4.74
N LEU A 154 35.57 -21.43 4.47
CA LEU A 154 35.69 -22.83 4.04
C LEU A 154 36.33 -22.96 2.65
N GLU A 155 36.00 -22.07 1.69
CA GLU A 155 36.63 -22.06 0.37
C GLU A 155 38.13 -21.70 0.40
N GLN A 156 38.58 -20.95 1.41
CA GLN A 156 40.00 -20.61 1.60
C GLN A 156 40.82 -21.77 2.17
N PHE A 157 40.20 -22.70 2.90
CA PHE A 157 40.89 -23.88 3.43
C PHE A 157 41.06 -25.00 2.39
N ASP A 158 40.13 -25.15 1.44
CA ASP A 158 40.27 -26.12 0.34
C ASP A 158 41.38 -25.72 -0.66
N GLN A 159 41.75 -24.44 -0.76
CA GLN A 159 42.85 -23.98 -1.61
C GLN A 159 44.25 -24.13 -0.99
N MET A 160 44.36 -24.51 0.29
CA MET A 160 45.65 -24.71 0.98
C MET A 160 46.02 -26.19 1.19
N GLY A 161 45.22 -27.13 0.66
CA GLY A 161 45.41 -28.57 0.83
C GLY A 161 46.21 -29.29 -0.27
N GLU A 162 46.69 -28.58 -1.31
CA GLU A 162 47.55 -29.15 -2.36
C GLU A 162 49.01 -28.74 -2.16
N PHE A 163 49.68 -29.29 -1.15
CA PHE A 163 51.14 -29.32 -1.05
C PHE A 163 51.63 -30.64 -0.41
#